data_AF-A0AB33CTS3-F1
#
_entry.id   AF-A0AB33CTS3-F1
#
_cell.length_a   1.000
_cell.length_b   1.000
_cell.length_c   1.000
_cell.angle_alpha   90.00
_cell.angle_beta   90.00
_cell.angle_gamma   90.00
#
_symmetry.space_group_name_H-M   'P 1'
#
loop_
_entity.id
_entity.type
_entity.pdbx_description
1 polymer ?
#
loop_
_entity_poly.entity_id
_entity_poly.type
_entity_poly.pdbx_seq_one_letter_code
_entity_poly.pdbx_strand_id
1 'polypeptide(L)' 'MNAKHIIEEMGGRRAVLRITGLSKGRISQWEKAGVIPRVWQLVFHHMNPVVPAPAPKESSRNI' A
#
# COMPACT_ATOMS: atom_id res chain seq x y z
N MET A 1 9.67 1.37 0.85
CA MET A 1 9.28 0.79 -0.45
C MET A 1 8.28 1.73 -1.12
N ASN A 2 8.35 1.96 -2.44
CA ASN A 2 7.40 2.83 -3.16
C ASN A 2 6.13 2.05 -3.56
N ALA A 3 5.06 2.77 -3.93
CA ALA A 3 3.78 2.15 -4.29
C ALA A 3 3.90 1.13 -5.44
N LYS A 4 4.75 1.41 -6.44
CA LYS A 4 4.91 0.55 -7.61
C LYS A 4 5.48 -0.82 -7.23
N HIS A 5 6.55 -0.86 -6.44
CA HIS A 5 7.12 -2.12 -5.94
C HIS A 5 6.11 -2.88 -5.09
N ILE A 6 5.38 -2.21 -4.19
CA ILE A 6 4.35 -2.90 -3.40
C ILE A 6 3.29 -3.52 -4.33
N ILE A 7 2.85 -2.81 -5.36
CA ILE A 7 1.87 -3.35 -6.32
C ILE A 7 2.43 -4.55 -7.08
N GLU A 8 3.70 -4.51 -7.49
CA GLU A 8 4.38 -5.63 -8.16
C GLU A 8 4.50 -6.86 -7.26
N GLU A 9 4.95 -6.69 -6.01
CA GLU A 9 5.03 -7.75 -4.99
C GLU A 9 3.66 -8.37 -4.67
N MET A 10 2.58 -7.61 -4.81
CA MET A 10 1.22 -8.11 -4.62
C MET A 10 0.67 -8.85 -5.86
N GLY A 11 1.46 -9.08 -6.90
CA GLY A 11 1.04 -9.74 -8.14
C GLY A 11 0.50 -8.78 -9.20
N GLY A 12 0.87 -7.50 -9.10
CA GLY A 12 0.52 -6.45 -10.03
C GLY A 12 -0.87 -5.85 -9.82
N ARG A 13 -1.20 -4.86 -10.67
CA ARG A 13 -2.40 -4.03 -10.54
C ARG A 13 -3.72 -4.82 -10.52
N ARG A 14 -3.83 -5.91 -11.28
CA ARG A 14 -5.04 -6.75 -11.29
C ARG A 14 -5.26 -7.47 -9.97
N ALA A 15 -4.19 -7.94 -9.33
CA ALA A 15 -4.27 -8.57 -8.02
C ALA A 15 -4.66 -7.55 -6.95
N VAL A 16 -4.01 -6.39 -6.94
CA VAL A 16 -4.34 -5.28 -6.02
C VAL A 16 -5.79 -4.82 -6.17
N LEU A 17 -6.32 -4.73 -7.39
CA LEU A 17 -7.74 -4.40 -7.61
C LEU A 17 -8.67 -5.45 -6.99
N ARG A 18 -8.32 -6.74 -7.11
CA ARG A 18 -9.10 -7.83 -6.54
C ARG A 18 -9.08 -7.84 -5.02
N ILE A 19 -7.90 -7.57 -4.44
CA ILE A 19 -7.69 -7.52 -2.99
C ILE A 19 -8.42 -6.33 -2.37
N THR A 20 -8.28 -5.15 -2.99
CA THR A 20 -8.77 -3.90 -2.41
C THR A 20 -10.21 -3.57 -2.75
N GLY A 21 -10.75 -4.11 -3.84
CA GLY A 21 -12.04 -3.73 -4.40
C GLY A 21 -12.09 -2.28 -4.91
N LEU A 22 -10.97 -1.58 -4.95
CA LEU A 22 -10.91 -0.17 -5.36
C LEU A 22 -10.97 -0.02 -6.88
N SER A 23 -11.25 1.21 -7.33
CA SER A 23 -11.25 1.53 -8.75
C SER A 23 -9.84 1.55 -9.33
N LYS A 24 -9.73 1.30 -10.64
CA LYS A 24 -8.48 1.46 -11.41
C LYS A 24 -7.85 2.84 -11.18
N GLY A 25 -8.67 3.89 -11.17
CA GLY A 25 -8.20 5.25 -10.96
C GLY A 25 -7.53 5.45 -9.59
N ARG A 26 -8.09 4.84 -8.54
CA ARG A 26 -7.53 4.92 -7.18
C ARG A 26 -6.17 4.25 -7.08
N ILE A 27 -5.99 3.08 -7.69
CA ILE A 27 -4.68 2.42 -7.73
C ILE A 27 -3.68 3.26 -8.54
N SER A 28 -4.09 3.86 -9.65
CA SER A 28 -3.22 4.78 -10.40
C SER A 28 -2.83 6.04 -9.64
N GLN A 29 -3.70 6.54 -8.74
CA GLN A 29 -3.31 7.65 -7.87
C GLN A 29 -2.18 7.24 -6.93
N TRP A 30 -2.19 6.02 -6.39
CA TRP A 30 -1.09 5.54 -5.54
C TRP A 30 0.21 5.38 -6.32
N GLU A 31 0.15 4.82 -7.53
CA GLU A 31 1.31 4.71 -8.43
C GLU A 31 1.92 6.09 -8.72
N LYS A 32 1.08 7.06 -9.11
CA LYS A 32 1.52 8.43 -9.41
C LYS A 32 2.05 9.17 -8.18
N ALA A 33 1.41 9.01 -7.03
CA ALA A 33 1.85 9.62 -5.78
C ALA A 33 3.07 8.92 -5.17
N GLY A 34 3.42 7.71 -5.64
CA GLY A 34 4.49 6.89 -5.08
C GLY A 34 4.18 6.32 -3.70
N VAL A 35 2.99 6.55 -3.16
CA VAL A 35 2.60 6.22 -1.77
C VAL A 35 1.27 5.47 -1.74
N ILE A 36 1.25 4.36 -1.00
CA ILE A 36 0.03 3.62 -0.64
C ILE A 36 -0.41 4.07 0.76
N PRO A 37 -1.71 4.29 1.02
CA PRO A 37 -2.19 4.63 2.35
C PRO A 37 -1.80 3.58 3.39
N ARG A 38 -1.47 4.02 4.62
CA ARG A 38 -0.98 3.16 5.72
C ARG A 38 -1.85 1.92 5.96
N VAL A 39 -3.18 2.08 5.95
CA VAL A 39 -4.13 0.97 6.15
C VAL A 39 -3.87 -0.14 5.14
N TRP A 40 -3.68 0.21 3.87
CA TRP A 40 -3.40 -0.78 2.83
C TRP A 40 -1.99 -1.34 2.91
N GLN A 41 -1.00 -0.56 3.36
CA GLN A 41 0.35 -1.10 3.63
C GLN A 41 0.31 -2.19 4.71
N LEU A 42 -0.47 -1.99 5.79
CA LEU A 42 -0.66 -3.01 6.83
C LEU A 42 -1.32 -4.28 6.28
N VAL A 43 -2.39 -4.12 5.50
CA VAL A 43 -3.08 -5.24 4.86
C VAL A 43 -2.13 -6.01 3.93
N PHE A 44 -1.41 -5.30 3.06
CA PHE A 44 -0.46 -5.93 2.13
C PHE A 44 0.69 -6.62 2.86
N HIS A 45 1.25 -6.03 3.91
CA HIS A 45 2.26 -6.68 4.75
C HIS A 45 1.73 -7.97 5.39
N HIS A 46 0.49 -7.95 5.90
CA HIS A 46 -0.12 -9.14 6.51
C HIS A 46 -0.36 -10.26 5.49
N MET A 47 -0.70 -9.91 4.24
CA MET A 47 -0.91 -10.88 3.16
C MET A 47 0.40 -11.37 2.53
N ASN A 48 1.41 -10.50 2.42
CA ASN A 48 2.72 -10.79 1.87
C ASN A 48 3.80 -10.06 2.71
N PRO A 49 4.47 -10.75 3.65
CA PRO A 49 5.49 -10.16 4.52
C PRO A 49 6.72 -9.58 3.80
N VAL A 50 6.91 -9.87 2.50
CA VAL A 50 7.92 -9.20 1.66
C VAL A 50 7.64 -7.71 1.55
N VAL A 51 6.36 -7.31 1.55
CA VAL A 51 5.96 -5.91 1.68
C VAL A 51 6.28 -5.48 3.11
N PRO A 52 7.16 -4.48 3.33
CA PRO A 52 7.53 -4.08 4.68
C PRO A 52 6.35 -3.45 5.42
N ALA A 53 6.27 -3.68 6.72
CA ALA A 53 5.31 -3.00 7.58
C ALA A 53 5.52 -1.47 7.50
N PRO A 54 4.45 -0.66 7.48
CA PRO A 54 4.60 0.78 7.59
C PRO A 54 5.26 1.15 8.91
N ALA A 55 6.19 2.10 8.88
CA ALA A 55 6.80 2.67 10.09
C ALA A 55 5.70 3.05 11.10
N PRO A 56 5.90 2.91 12.42
CA PRO A 56 4.93 3.34 13.44
C PRO A 56 4.43 4.76 13.15
N LYS A 57 3.15 5.07 13.42
CA LYS A 57 2.73 6.48 13.39
C LYS A 57 3.53 7.12 14.52
N GLU A 58 4.47 8.00 14.17
CA GLU A 58 5.12 8.84 15.16
C GLU A 58 3.99 9.56 15.88
N SER A 59 3.80 9.21 17.15
CA SER A 59 2.77 9.82 17.98
C SER A 59 3.19 11.28 18.08
N SER A 60 2.54 12.16 17.31
CA SER A 60 2.55 13.59 17.58
C SER A 60 1.96 13.77 18.99
N ARG A 61 2.81 13.64 20.01
CA ARG A 61 2.57 14.18 21.33
C ARG A 61 2.64 15.69 21.13
N ASN A 62 1.51 16.30 20.78
CA ASN A 62 1.32 17.70 21.11
C ASN A 62 1.21 17.74 22.64
N ILE A 63 2.31 18.14 23.27
CA ILE A 63 2.36 18.61 24.66
C ILE A 63 2.03 20.09 24.62
#